data_AF-A0A9J6CJI0-F1
#
_entry.id   AF-A0A9J6CJI0-F1
#
_cell.length_a   1.000
_cell.length_b   1.000
_cell.length_c   1.000
_cell.angle_alpha   90.00
_cell.angle_beta   90.00
_cell.angle_gamma   90.00
#
_symmetry.space_group_name_H-M   'P 1'
#
loop_
_entity.id
_entity.type
_entity.pdbx_description
1 polymer ?
#
loop_
_entity_poly.entity_id
_entity_poly.type
_entity_poly.pdbx_seq_one_letter_code
_entity_poly.pdbx_strand_id
1 'polypeptide(L)'
;MNKIFIIAFITTSLIASSNCGIKDFVDDGIYTTIHAILKNQHPTEPEKTDCIIADFRRNKVADQFYTTDLILDHGKLIRKVQPYLDEANFKCSLILFFQSPLGICAILALFLLAFSFICCLIRCICC
;
A
#
# COMPACT_ATOMS: atom_id res chain seq x y z
N MET A 1 -14.46 29.61 36.71
CA MET A 1 -14.83 28.85 35.49
C MET A 1 -13.66 28.13 34.79
N ASN A 2 -12.38 28.40 35.11
CA ASN A 2 -11.24 27.75 34.43
C ASN A 2 -10.92 26.29 34.82
N LYS A 3 -11.16 25.86 36.06
CA LYS A 3 -10.65 24.55 36.54
C LYS A 3 -11.33 23.34 35.88
N ILE A 4 -12.62 23.46 35.56
CA ILE A 4 -13.41 22.39 34.93
C ILE A 4 -13.01 22.21 33.46
N PHE A 5 -12.73 23.31 32.76
CA PHE A 5 -12.26 23.28 31.37
C PHE A 5 -10.88 22.62 31.24
N ILE A 6 -9.98 22.89 32.20
CA ILE A 6 -8.65 22.27 32.23
C ILE A 6 -8.74 20.77 32.48
N ILE A 7 -9.59 20.34 33.43
CA ILE A 7 -9.79 18.91 33.71
C ILE A 7 -10.40 18.22 32.49
N ALA A 8 -11.43 18.80 31.88
CA ALA A 8 -12.04 18.27 30.66
C ALA A 8 -11.00 18.13 29.52
N PHE A 9 -10.19 19.16 29.29
CA PHE A 9 -9.14 19.16 28.26
C PHE A 9 -8.04 18.13 28.53
N ILE A 10 -7.62 17.96 29.79
CA ILE A 10 -6.65 16.94 30.19
C ILE A 10 -7.23 15.55 29.99
N THR A 11 -8.48 15.31 30.39
CA THR A 11 -9.14 14.01 30.22
C THR A 11 -9.36 13.65 28.76
N THR A 12 -9.79 14.59 27.90
CA THR A 12 -9.93 14.33 26.47
C THR A 12 -8.58 14.11 25.79
N SER A 13 -7.53 14.80 26.22
CA SER A 13 -6.17 14.59 25.70
C SER A 13 -5.61 13.22 26.09
N LEU A 14 -5.86 12.76 27.33
CA LEU A 14 -5.48 11.42 27.79
C LEU A 14 -6.23 10.32 27.04
N ILE A 15 -7.55 10.48 26.82
CA ILE A 15 -8.38 9.52 26.09
C ILE A 15 -7.97 9.46 24.60
N ALA A 16 -7.64 10.60 23.99
CA ALA A 16 -7.13 10.65 22.62
C ALA A 16 -5.76 9.97 22.50
N SER A 17 -4.87 10.18 23.48
CA SER A 17 -3.54 9.54 23.55
C SER A 17 -3.63 8.02 23.69
N SER A 18 -4.48 7.51 24.59
CA SER A 18 -4.68 6.06 24.74
C SER A 18 -5.29 5.41 23.51
N ASN A 19 -6.19 6.11 22.80
CA ASN A 19 -6.76 5.61 21.55
C ASN A 19 -5.74 5.55 20.41
N CYS A 20 -4.80 6.49 20.33
CA CYS A 20 -3.68 6.40 19.39
C CYS A 20 -2.79 5.20 19.69
N GLY A 21 -2.42 4.97 20.95
CA GLY A 21 -1.53 3.86 21.33
C GLY A 21 -2.13 2.47 21.06
N ILE A 22 -3.43 2.29 21.28
CA ILE A 22 -4.12 1.02 20.96
C ILE A 22 -4.23 0.83 19.45
N LYS A 23 -4.54 1.90 18.71
CA LYS A 23 -4.65 1.87 17.26
C LYS A 23 -3.33 1.48 16.60
N ASP A 24 -2.23 2.11 17.01
CA ASP A 24 -0.90 1.83 16.48
C ASP A 24 -0.44 0.39 16.78
N PHE A 25 -0.77 -0.15 17.96
CA PHE A 25 -0.42 -1.54 18.32
C PHE A 25 -1.21 -2.58 17.50
N VAL A 26 -2.49 -2.32 17.24
CA VAL A 26 -3.32 -3.22 16.42
C VAL A 26 -2.92 -3.13 14.95
N ASP A 27 -2.54 -1.93 14.47
CA ASP A 27 -1.94 -1.75 13.14
C ASP A 27 -0.67 -2.58 12.97
N ASP A 28 0.28 -2.45 13.90
CA ASP A 28 1.52 -3.22 13.83
C ASP A 28 1.27 -4.72 13.89
N GLY A 29 0.28 -5.19 14.67
CA GLY A 29 -0.13 -6.60 14.70
C GLY A 29 -0.70 -7.10 13.36
N ILE A 30 -1.56 -6.30 12.71
CA ILE A 30 -2.15 -6.63 11.41
C ILE A 30 -1.05 -6.62 10.33
N TYR A 31 -0.22 -5.58 10.30
CA TYR A 31 0.88 -5.47 9.33
C TYR A 31 1.94 -6.55 9.50
N THR A 32 2.26 -6.95 10.72
CA THR A 32 3.22 -8.04 10.98
C THR A 32 2.68 -9.38 10.52
N THR A 33 1.38 -9.64 10.74
CA THR A 33 0.71 -10.85 10.25
C THR A 33 0.68 -10.90 8.73
N ILE A 34 0.30 -9.80 8.09
CA ILE A 34 0.29 -9.68 6.62
C ILE A 34 1.70 -9.84 6.06
N HIS A 35 2.71 -9.24 6.70
CA HIS A 35 4.12 -9.39 6.32
C HIS A 35 4.58 -10.85 6.37
N ALA A 36 4.23 -11.58 7.43
CA ALA A 36 4.56 -13.00 7.57
C ALA A 36 3.90 -13.85 6.47
N ILE A 37 2.64 -13.56 6.12
CA ILE A 37 1.94 -14.24 5.03
C ILE A 37 2.62 -13.96 3.69
N LEU A 38 2.94 -12.70 3.40
CA LEU A 38 3.60 -12.28 2.16
C LEU A 38 4.99 -12.90 2.01
N LYS A 39 5.77 -12.94 3.09
CA LYS A 39 7.10 -13.56 3.10
C LYS A 39 7.05 -15.06 2.80
N ASN A 40 6.01 -15.75 3.25
CA ASN A 40 5.79 -17.16 2.92
C ASN A 40 5.33 -17.36 1.47
N GLN A 41 4.57 -16.42 0.90
CA GLN A 41 4.11 -16.49 -0.49
C GLN A 41 5.18 -16.07 -1.51
N HIS A 42 6.08 -15.16 -1.14
CA HIS A 42 7.11 -14.60 -2.00
C HIS A 42 8.52 -14.67 -1.36
N PRO A 43 9.04 -15.88 -1.05
CA PRO A 43 10.30 -16.03 -0.30
C PRO A 43 11.53 -15.51 -1.05
N THR A 44 11.46 -15.40 -2.38
CA THR A 44 12.55 -14.97 -3.26
C THR A 44 12.46 -13.51 -3.69
N GLU A 45 11.39 -12.79 -3.34
CA GLU A 45 11.11 -11.43 -3.81
C GLU A 45 10.85 -10.47 -2.63
N PRO A 46 11.88 -10.16 -1.80
CA PRO A 46 11.70 -9.29 -0.63
C PRO A 46 11.25 -7.88 -1.00
N GLU A 47 11.75 -7.31 -2.10
CA GLU A 47 11.39 -5.97 -2.60
C GLU A 47 9.89 -5.85 -2.91
N LYS A 48 9.28 -6.94 -3.37
CA LYS A 48 7.85 -7.01 -3.66
C LYS A 48 7.02 -7.05 -2.39
N THR A 49 7.48 -7.80 -1.39
CA THR A 49 6.87 -7.83 -0.06
C THR A 49 6.88 -6.45 0.60
N ASP A 50 8.02 -5.76 0.53
CA ASP A 50 8.16 -4.40 1.07
C ASP A 50 7.27 -3.39 0.33
N CYS A 51 7.17 -3.50 -1.00
CA CYS A 51 6.29 -2.66 -1.79
C CYS A 51 4.81 -2.84 -1.41
N ILE A 52 4.35 -4.08 -1.24
CA ILE A 52 2.96 -4.38 -0.88
C ILE A 52 2.63 -3.81 0.51
N ILE A 53 3.54 -3.94 1.48
CA ILE A 53 3.35 -3.36 2.82
C ILE A 53 3.31 -1.84 2.76
N ALA A 54 4.20 -1.22 1.98
CA ALA A 54 4.21 0.22 1.82
C ALA A 54 2.92 0.76 1.17
N ASP A 55 2.31 0.00 0.25
CA ASP A 55 0.99 0.31 -0.32
C ASP A 55 -0.12 0.16 0.73
N PHE A 56 -0.11 -0.94 1.50
CA PHE A 56 -1.11 -1.18 2.54
C PHE A 56 -1.07 -0.14 3.66
N ARG A 57 0.12 0.37 4.02
CA ARG A 57 0.29 1.48 4.97
C ARG A 57 -0.23 2.79 4.40
N ARG A 58 0.09 3.11 3.15
CA ARG A 58 -0.39 4.34 2.48
C ARG A 58 -1.91 4.38 2.36
N ASN A 59 -2.52 3.25 2.02
CA ASN A 59 -3.97 3.14 1.83
C ASN A 59 -4.72 2.86 3.14
N LYS A 60 -4.03 2.83 4.29
CA LYS A 60 -4.60 2.52 5.61
C LYS A 60 -5.49 1.29 5.60
N VAL A 61 -5.04 0.25 4.91
CA VAL A 61 -5.81 -0.99 4.69
C VAL A 61 -6.18 -1.63 6.03
N ALA A 62 -5.31 -1.53 7.04
CA ALA A 62 -5.55 -2.00 8.40
C ALA A 62 -6.80 -1.39 9.08
N ASP A 63 -7.17 -0.14 8.72
CA ASP A 63 -8.38 0.51 9.26
C ASP A 63 -9.66 -0.29 8.96
N GLN A 64 -9.66 -1.10 7.90
CA GLN A 64 -10.81 -1.89 7.46
C GLN A 64 -10.93 -3.24 8.20
N PHE A 65 -9.94 -3.58 9.02
CA PHE A 65 -9.85 -4.86 9.71
C PHE A 65 -9.94 -4.75 11.24
N TYR A 66 -10.22 -3.56 11.78
CA TYR A 66 -10.46 -3.34 13.22
C TYR A 66 -11.82 -3.84 13.69
N THR A 67 -12.18 -5.07 13.36
CA THR A 67 -13.34 -5.73 13.96
C THR A 67 -12.87 -6.92 14.77
N THR A 68 -13.44 -7.06 15.98
CA THR A 68 -13.02 -8.07 16.97
C THR A 68 -13.07 -9.49 16.42
N ASP A 69 -13.97 -9.74 15.47
CA ASP A 69 -14.14 -11.00 14.76
C ASP A 69 -13.02 -11.31 13.74
N LEU A 70 -12.36 -10.30 13.19
CA LEU A 70 -11.25 -10.47 12.23
C LEU A 70 -9.90 -10.65 12.92
N ILE A 71 -9.73 -10.07 14.11
CA ILE A 71 -8.52 -10.23 14.93
C ILE A 71 -8.43 -11.66 15.49
N LEU A 72 -9.56 -12.26 15.85
CA LEU A 72 -9.64 -13.60 16.43
C LEU A 72 -9.67 -14.73 15.38
N ASP A 73 -10.15 -14.47 14.15
CA ASP A 73 -10.25 -15.46 13.08
C ASP A 73 -9.30 -15.14 11.92
N HIS A 74 -8.09 -15.70 12.00
CA HIS A 74 -7.03 -15.49 11.02
C HIS A 74 -7.41 -16.00 9.61
N GLY A 75 -8.23 -17.05 9.51
CA GLY A 75 -8.67 -17.58 8.22
C GLY A 75 -9.61 -16.62 7.49
N LYS A 76 -10.49 -15.95 8.26
CA LYS A 76 -11.39 -14.92 7.74
C LYS A 76 -10.64 -13.63 7.37
N LEU A 77 -9.60 -13.28 8.14
CA LEU A 77 -8.71 -12.16 7.84
C LEU A 77 -7.99 -12.37 6.49
N ILE A 78 -7.39 -13.54 6.28
CA ILE A 78 -6.70 -13.87 5.01
C ILE A 78 -7.65 -13.70 3.82
N ARG A 79 -8.86 -14.27 3.90
CA ARG A 79 -9.84 -14.16 2.80
C ARG A 79 -10.23 -12.72 2.49
N LYS A 80 -10.39 -11.86 3.50
CA LYS A 80 -10.75 -10.46 3.26
C LYS A 80 -9.56 -9.61 2.81
N VAL A 81 -8.34 -9.95 3.22
CA VAL A 81 -7.11 -9.26 2.78
C VAL A 81 -6.76 -9.61 1.33
N GLN A 82 -7.09 -10.83 0.87
CA GLN A 82 -6.74 -11.33 -0.47
C GLN A 82 -6.99 -10.34 -1.63
N PRO A 83 -8.18 -9.71 -1.78
CA PRO A 83 -8.40 -8.76 -2.88
C PRO A 83 -7.48 -7.54 -2.84
N TYR A 84 -7.17 -7.02 -1.64
CA TYR A 84 -6.21 -5.91 -1.47
C TYR A 84 -4.79 -6.38 -1.80
N LEU A 85 -4.48 -7.62 -1.44
CA LEU A 85 -3.20 -8.25 -1.72
C LEU A 85 -2.98 -8.41 -3.22
N ASP A 86 -3.99 -8.89 -3.95
CA ASP A 86 -3.95 -9.07 -5.40
C ASP A 86 -3.79 -7.72 -6.13
N GLU A 87 -4.50 -6.68 -5.68
CA GLU A 87 -4.38 -5.33 -6.23
C GLU A 87 -2.98 -4.73 -5.99
N ALA A 88 -2.47 -4.81 -4.75
CA ALA A 88 -1.15 -4.33 -4.41
C ALA A 88 -0.04 -5.12 -5.12
N ASN A 89 -0.22 -6.43 -5.28
CA ASN A 89 0.69 -7.29 -6.01
C ASN A 89 0.81 -6.86 -7.48
N PHE A 90 -0.31 -6.56 -8.13
CA PHE A 90 -0.32 -6.06 -9.51
C PHE A 90 0.40 -4.70 -9.62
N LYS A 91 0.06 -3.75 -8.74
CA LYS A 91 0.69 -2.42 -8.69
C LYS A 91 2.20 -2.52 -8.46
N CYS A 92 2.62 -3.31 -7.48
CA CYS A 92 4.03 -3.49 -7.16
C CYS A 92 4.80 -4.20 -8.26
N SER A 93 4.21 -5.20 -8.92
CA SER A 93 4.83 -5.86 -10.07
C SER A 93 5.05 -4.88 -11.23
N LEU A 94 4.08 -3.99 -11.50
CA LEU A 94 4.25 -2.93 -12.50
C LEU A 94 5.35 -1.93 -12.12
N ILE A 95 5.36 -1.46 -10.87
CA ILE A 95 6.36 -0.50 -10.38
C ILE A 95 7.77 -1.10 -10.49
N LEU A 96 7.95 -2.32 -9.99
CA LEU A 96 9.22 -3.03 -10.05
C LEU A 96 9.64 -3.32 -11.49
N PHE A 97 8.69 -3.65 -12.37
CA PHE A 97 8.96 -3.81 -13.78
C PHE A 97 9.51 -2.52 -14.40
N PHE A 98 8.88 -1.36 -14.17
CA PHE A 98 9.35 -0.08 -14.70
C PHE A 98 10.67 0.41 -14.09
N GLN A 99 11.01 -0.02 -12.87
CA GLN A 99 12.33 0.21 -12.27
C GLN A 99 13.40 -0.74 -12.81
N SER A 100 13.00 -1.89 -13.34
CA SER A 100 13.94 -2.86 -13.91
C SER A 100 14.57 -2.34 -15.22
N PRO A 101 15.77 -2.83 -15.59
CA PRO A 101 16.41 -2.47 -16.86
C PRO A 101 15.51 -2.77 -18.07
N LEU A 102 14.75 -3.87 -18.01
CA LEU A 102 13.81 -4.27 -19.05
C LEU A 102 12.66 -3.27 -19.21
N GLY A 103 12.08 -2.79 -18.10
CA GLY A 103 11.02 -1.79 -18.15
C GLY A 103 11.49 -0.44 -18.68
N ILE A 104 12.69 0.00 -18.30
CA ILE A 104 13.29 1.23 -18.83
C ILE A 104 13.47 1.12 -20.35
N CYS A 105 14.01 -0.01 -20.83
CA CYS A 105 14.13 -0.27 -22.26
C CYS A 105 12.78 -0.26 -22.99
N ALA A 106 11.74 -0.85 -22.39
CA ALA A 106 10.40 -0.85 -22.96
C ALA A 106 9.80 0.57 -23.07
N ILE A 107 9.99 1.42 -22.04
CA ILE A 107 9.58 2.83 -22.08
C ILE A 107 10.31 3.58 -23.20
N LEU A 108 11.63 3.42 -23.29
CA LEU A 108 12.43 4.07 -24.33
C LEU A 108 12.00 3.63 -25.73
N ALA A 109 11.73 2.34 -25.94
CA ALA A 109 11.24 1.82 -27.21
C ALA A 109 9.88 2.41 -27.59
N LEU A 110 8.93 2.51 -26.65
CA LEU A 110 7.64 3.16 -26.86
C LEU A 110 7.79 4.64 -27.19
N PHE A 111 8.72 5.34 -26.53
CA PHE A 111 8.99 6.74 -26.80
C PHE A 111 9.56 6.96 -28.20
N LEU A 112 10.52 6.12 -28.62
CA LEU A 112 11.08 6.15 -29.97
C LEU A 112 10.05 5.83 -31.05
N LEU A 113 9.15 4.86 -30.80
CA LEU A 113 8.05 4.54 -31.69
C LEU A 113 7.07 5.71 -31.84
N ALA A 114 6.69 6.37 -30.74
CA ALA A 114 5.83 7.54 -30.77
C ALA A 114 6.49 8.70 -31.55
N PHE A 115 7.79 8.94 -31.32
CA PHE A 115 8.54 9.96 -32.04
C PHE A 115 8.61 9.67 -33.55
N SER A 116 8.88 8.42 -33.92
CA SER A 116 8.83 7.93 -35.31
C SER A 116 7.47 8.21 -35.95
N PHE A 117 6.38 7.89 -35.26
CA PHE A 117 5.02 8.08 -35.76
C PHE A 117 4.70 9.57 -35.97
N ILE A 118 5.08 10.43 -35.01
CA ILE A 118 4.91 11.89 -35.11
C ILE A 118 5.73 12.46 -36.27
N CYS A 119 6.99 12.04 -36.42
CA CYS A 119 7.82 12.47 -37.56
C CYS A 119 7.22 12.05 -38.90
N CYS A 120 6.67 10.83 -39.02
CA CYS A 120 5.97 10.36 -40.21
C CYS A 120 4.71 11.18 -40.51
N LEU A 121 3.91 11.53 -39.49
CA LEU A 121 2.73 12.37 -39.65
C LEU A 121 3.09 13.77 -40.15
N ILE A 122 4.10 14.41 -39.55
CA ILE A 122 4.58 15.74 -39.99
C ILE A 122 5.07 15.68 -41.44
N ARG A 123 5.82 14.64 -41.81
CA ARG A 123 6.28 14.45 -43.20
C ARG A 123 5.14 14.20 -44.19
N CYS A 124 4.07 13.50 -43.78
CA CYS A 124 2.88 13.32 -44.62
C CYS A 124 2.05 14.59 -44.79
N ILE A 125 2.03 15.49 -43.80
CA ILE A 125 1.26 16.75 -43.87
C ILE A 125 1.99 17.82 -44.68
N CYS A 126 3.33 17.77 -44.76
CA CYS A 126 4.15 18.71 -45.52
C CYS A 126 4.40 18.32 -47.00
N CYS A 127 3.88 17.20 -47.48
CA CYS A 127 3.88 16.79 -48.90
C CYS A 127 2.49 16.94 -49.49
#